data_AF-A0A5E7RIG5-F1
#
_entry.id   AF-A0A5E7RIG5-F1
#
_cell.length_a   1.000
_cell.length_b   1.000
_cell.length_c   1.000
_cell.angle_alpha   90.00
_cell.angle_beta   90.00
_cell.angle_gamma   90.00
#
_symmetry.space_group_name_H-M   'P 1'
#
loop_
_entity.id
_entity.type
_entity.pdbx_description
1 polymer ?
#
loop_
_entity_poly.entity_id
_entity_poly.type
_entity_poly.pdbx_seq_one_letter_code
_entity_poly.pdbx_strand_id
1 'polypeptide(L)'
;MVTLCSASPVLVLQPFADRLGVKLIGTELEVVDGVLTGRIAGNNCRCENKVFRLEAVYGPLGQYHLKAWGDTRGDHELLAAAQEAHWRQFHPAWRRGRQYRAQVGN
;
A
#
# COMPACT_ATOMS: atom_id res chain seq x y z
N MET A 1 -8.53 8.75 12.15
CA MET A 1 -7.88 9.29 10.94
C MET A 1 -7.62 8.14 9.98
N VAL A 2 -7.68 8.37 8.67
CA VAL A 2 -7.44 7.35 7.63
C VAL A 2 -6.23 7.77 6.78
N THR A 3 -5.33 6.82 6.49
CA THR A 3 -4.13 7.04 5.67
C THR A 3 -4.00 5.94 4.63
N LEU A 4 -3.79 6.32 3.37
CA LEU A 4 -3.35 5.41 2.33
C LEU A 4 -1.83 5.26 2.42
N CYS A 5 -1.34 4.05 2.72
CA CYS A 5 0.09 3.74 2.82
C CYS A 5 0.48 2.69 1.76
N SER A 6 1.19 3.10 0.70
CA SER A 6 1.36 2.28 -0.51
C SER A 6 2.78 2.29 -1.08
N ALA A 7 3.21 1.18 -1.66
CA ALA A 7 4.46 1.08 -2.41
C ALA A 7 4.40 1.79 -3.78
N SER A 8 3.21 2.20 -4.22
CA SER A 8 3.04 2.93 -5.48
C SER A 8 3.53 4.38 -5.37
N PRO A 9 3.91 5.01 -6.49
CA PRO A 9 4.31 6.42 -6.49
C PRO A 9 3.23 7.35 -5.92
N VAL A 10 3.63 8.28 -5.05
CA VAL A 10 2.74 9.33 -4.51
C VAL A 10 2.07 10.10 -5.63
N LEU A 11 2.82 10.45 -6.68
CA LEU A 11 2.34 11.15 -7.87
C LEU A 11 1.06 10.53 -8.46
N VAL A 12 0.95 9.21 -8.49
CA VAL A 12 -0.21 8.49 -9.05
C VAL A 12 -1.38 8.44 -8.07
N LEU A 13 -1.09 8.38 -6.77
CA LEU A 13 -2.10 8.19 -5.74
C LEU A 13 -2.66 9.50 -5.17
N GLN A 14 -1.95 10.61 -5.30
CA GLN A 14 -2.34 11.90 -4.73
C GLN A 14 -3.77 12.33 -5.14
N PRO A 15 -4.18 12.26 -6.42
CA PRO A 15 -5.53 12.66 -6.81
C PRO A 15 -6.63 11.81 -6.14
N PHE A 16 -6.35 10.53 -5.86
CA PHE A 16 -7.28 9.65 -5.15
C PHE A 16 -7.35 9.99 -3.67
N ALA A 17 -6.21 10.25 -3.04
CA ALA A 17 -6.14 10.65 -1.64
C ALA A 17 -6.88 11.98 -1.41
N ASP A 18 -6.67 12.96 -2.28
CA ASP A 18 -7.35 14.26 -2.26
C ASP A 18 -8.87 14.10 -2.40
N ARG A 19 -9.31 13.31 -3.39
CA ARG A 19 -10.73 13.04 -3.60
C ARG A 19 -11.39 12.35 -2.42
N LEU A 20 -10.67 11.46 -1.74
CA LEU A 20 -11.17 10.73 -0.57
C LEU A 20 -11.04 11.51 0.74
N GLY A 21 -10.30 12.63 0.75
CA GLY A 21 -10.01 13.39 1.96
C GLY A 21 -9.15 12.62 2.97
N VAL A 22 -8.28 11.74 2.49
CA VAL A 22 -7.40 10.91 3.34
C VAL A 22 -5.94 11.31 3.19
N LYS A 23 -5.12 11.04 4.21
CA LYS A 23 -3.67 11.26 4.10
C LYS A 23 -3.03 10.23 3.18
N LEU A 24 -1.93 10.59 2.54
CA LEU A 24 -1.15 9.71 1.67
C LEU A 24 0.29 9.61 2.15
N ILE A 25 0.79 8.38 2.23
CA ILE A 25 2.20 8.05 2.41
C ILE A 25 2.53 7.02 1.32
N GLY A 26 3.38 7.40 0.36
CA GLY A 26 3.70 6.55 -0.78
C GLY A 26 5.19 6.49 -1.09
N THR A 27 5.54 5.86 -2.20
CA THR A 27 6.91 5.91 -2.73
C THR A 27 7.14 7.26 -3.41
N GLU A 28 8.22 7.94 -3.04
CA GLU A 28 8.60 9.20 -3.69
C GLU A 28 9.49 8.90 -4.90
N LEU A 29 9.29 9.64 -5.98
CA LEU A 29 10.12 9.53 -7.18
C LEU A 29 11.10 10.70 -7.23
N GLU A 30 12.31 10.43 -7.70
CA GLU A 30 13.32 11.47 -7.87
C GLU A 30 12.96 12.35 -9.07
N VAL A 31 13.01 13.66 -8.83
CA VAL A 31 12.78 14.70 -9.83
C VAL A 31 14.01 15.60 -9.86
N VAL A 32 14.56 15.80 -11.06
CA VAL A 32 15.65 16.73 -11.32
C VAL A 32 15.19 17.68 -12.42
N ASP A 33 15.28 18.99 -12.15
CA ASP A 33 14.84 20.05 -13.07
C ASP A 33 13.39 19.87 -13.58
N GLY A 34 12.51 19.40 -12.70
CA GLY A 34 11.10 19.16 -13.02
C GLY A 34 10.82 17.87 -13.82
N VAL A 35 11.84 17.06 -14.11
CA VAL A 35 11.73 15.82 -14.88
C VAL A 35 11.95 14.60 -13.98
N LEU A 36 11.10 13.58 -14.12
CA LEU A 36 11.27 12.29 -13.45
C LEU A 36 12.52 11.57 -13.98
N THR A 37 13.42 11.19 -13.08
CA THR A 37 14.65 10.47 -13.45
C THR A 37 14.42 8.98 -13.67
N GLY A 38 13.26 8.47 -13.27
CA GLY A 38 12.93 7.04 -13.23
C GLY A 38 13.43 6.33 -11.96
N ARG A 39 14.08 7.04 -11.04
CA ARG A 39 14.53 6.50 -9.75
C ARG A 39 13.54 6.80 -8.63
N ILE A 40 13.61 5.99 -7.57
CA ILE A 40 12.92 6.26 -6.30
C ILE A 40 13.78 7.25 -5.50
N ALA A 41 13.14 8.27 -4.94
CA ALA A 41 13.76 9.13 -3.94
C ALA A 41 13.69 8.42 -2.57
N GLY A 42 14.84 7.95 -2.08
CA GLY A 42 14.95 7.18 -0.85
C GLY A 42 14.47 5.73 -1.02
N ASN A 43 13.73 5.22 -0.03
CA ASN A 43 13.29 3.82 -0.02
C ASN A 43 11.86 3.64 -0.53
N ASN A 44 11.63 2.52 -1.21
CA ASN A 44 10.28 2.07 -1.57
C ASN A 44 9.40 1.92 -0.31
N CYS A 45 8.18 2.45 -0.33
CA CYS A 45 7.20 2.35 0.76
C CYS A 45 6.58 0.94 0.83
N ARG A 46 7.41 -0.05 1.18
CA ARG A 46 7.09 -1.47 1.18
C ARG A 46 7.68 -2.16 2.40
N CYS A 47 6.98 -3.17 2.92
CA CYS A 47 7.36 -3.92 4.11
C CYS A 47 7.57 -2.97 5.31
N GLU A 48 8.65 -3.14 6.07
CA GLU A 48 9.03 -2.30 7.22
C GLU A 48 9.04 -0.79 6.92
N ASN A 49 9.37 -0.37 5.68
CA ASN A 49 9.34 1.05 5.32
C ASN A 49 7.93 1.66 5.42
N LYS A 50 6.86 0.86 5.33
CA LYS A 50 5.51 1.36 5.61
C LYS A 50 5.36 1.78 7.06
N VAL A 51 5.86 0.95 7.99
CA VAL A 51 5.81 1.23 9.43
C VAL A 51 6.67 2.43 9.75
N PHE A 52 7.93 2.46 9.28
CA PHE A 52 8.84 3.59 9.54
C PHE A 52 8.29 4.92 9.01
N ARG A 53 7.70 4.94 7.82
CA ARG A 53 7.10 6.17 7.27
C ARG A 53 5.87 6.61 8.03
N LEU A 54 5.03 5.68 8.49
CA LEU A 54 3.88 6.01 9.34
C LEU A 54 4.35 6.58 10.69
N GLU A 55 5.38 5.98 11.30
CA GLU A 55 5.95 6.46 12.57
C GLU A 55 6.64 7.82 12.44
N ALA A 56 7.28 8.09 11.30
CA ALA A 56 7.86 9.40 11.04
C ALA A 56 6.81 10.53 11.02
N VAL A 57 5.56 10.23 10.63
CA VAL A 57 4.48 11.22 10.55
C VAL A 57 3.64 11.28 11.83
N TYR A 58 3.39 10.13 12.47
CA TYR A 58 2.46 10.02 13.60
C TYR A 58 3.14 9.74 14.94
N GLY A 59 4.45 9.48 14.95
CA GLY A 59 5.12 8.94 16.13
C GLY A 59 4.84 7.43 16.30
N PRO A 60 5.26 6.83 17.43
CA PRO A 60 5.20 5.39 17.64
C PRO A 60 3.78 4.83 17.48
N LEU A 61 3.59 3.86 16.58
CA LEU A 61 2.23 3.38 16.25
C LEU A 61 1.54 2.69 17.42
N GLY A 62 2.30 2.14 18.37
CA GLY A 62 1.77 1.51 19.58
C GLY A 62 1.00 2.45 20.52
N GLN A 63 1.05 3.77 20.30
CA GLN A 63 0.24 4.75 21.04
C GLN A 63 -1.19 4.85 20.52
N TYR A 64 -1.51 4.19 19.40
CA TYR A 64 -2.81 4.25 18.75
C TYR A 64 -3.49 2.89 18.73
N HIS A 65 -4.82 2.91 18.63
CA HIS A 65 -5.58 1.72 18.22
C HIS A 65 -5.56 1.63 16.69
N LEU A 66 -4.59 0.89 16.16
CA LEU A 66 -4.31 0.74 14.74
C LEU A 66 -5.13 -0.41 14.13
N LYS A 67 -5.90 -0.06 13.09
CA LYS A 67 -6.49 -1.02 12.17
C LYS A 67 -5.80 -0.91 10.81
N ALA A 68 -5.41 -2.04 10.24
CA ALA A 68 -4.68 -2.08 8.98
C ALA A 68 -5.30 -3.07 7.98
N TRP A 69 -5.23 -2.72 6.70
CA TRP A 69 -5.70 -3.55 5.58
C TRP A 69 -4.56 -3.75 4.58
N GLY A 70 -4.41 -4.97 4.07
CA GLY A 70 -3.39 -5.31 3.08
C GLY A 70 -3.70 -6.61 2.34
N ASP A 71 -3.02 -6.81 1.22
CA ASP A 71 -3.27 -7.93 0.32
C ASP A 71 -1.99 -8.56 -0.25
N THR A 72 -0.83 -7.95 0.00
CA THR A 72 0.45 -8.40 -0.54
C THR A 72 1.49 -8.61 0.55
N ARG A 73 2.55 -9.39 0.25
CA ARG A 73 3.70 -9.54 1.16
C ARG A 73 4.24 -8.19 1.66
N GLY A 74 4.12 -7.13 0.84
CA GLY A 74 4.58 -5.78 1.19
C GLY A 74 3.84 -5.13 2.36
N ASP A 75 2.76 -5.75 2.84
CA ASP A 75 1.92 -5.23 3.93
C ASP A 75 2.12 -5.99 5.25
N HIS A 76 2.90 -7.09 5.26
CA HIS A 76 3.00 -7.98 6.41
C HIS A 76 3.43 -7.26 7.69
N GLU A 77 4.43 -6.40 7.61
CA GLU A 77 4.99 -5.68 8.74
C GLU A 77 3.99 -4.62 9.27
N LEU A 78 3.25 -3.96 8.38
CA LEU A 78 2.17 -3.04 8.77
C LEU A 78 1.03 -3.78 9.47
N LEU A 79 0.63 -4.93 8.93
CA LEU A 79 -0.42 -5.75 9.53
C LEU A 79 0.02 -6.33 10.87
N ALA A 80 1.29 -6.72 11.02
CA ALA A 80 1.84 -7.20 12.28
C ALA A 80 1.90 -6.10 13.36
N ALA A 81 2.07 -4.83 12.96
CA ALA A 81 2.07 -3.69 13.88
C ALA A 81 0.66 -3.27 14.33
N ALA A 82 -0.40 -3.76 13.67
CA ALA A 82 -1.78 -3.35 13.95
C ALA A 82 -2.46 -4.28 14.98
N GLN A 83 -3.28 -3.70 15.86
CA GLN A 83 -4.10 -4.47 16.79
C GLN A 83 -5.27 -5.16 16.07
N GLU A 84 -5.80 -4.55 15.01
CA GLU A 84 -6.77 -5.16 14.11
C GLU A 84 -6.23 -5.24 12.69
N ALA A 85 -5.75 -6.43 12.32
CA ALA A 85 -5.17 -6.70 11.01
C ALA A 85 -6.18 -7.39 10.08
N HIS A 86 -6.36 -6.84 8.88
CA HIS A 86 -7.27 -7.36 7.87
C HIS A 86 -6.51 -7.71 6.59
N TRP A 87 -6.14 -8.99 6.44
CA TRP A 87 -5.56 -9.51 5.21
C TRP A 87 -6.65 -9.99 4.25
N ARG A 88 -6.58 -9.61 2.98
CA ARG A 88 -7.44 -10.18 1.93
C ARG A 88 -6.71 -10.37 0.62
N GLN A 89 -6.56 -11.60 0.17
CA GLN A 89 -6.05 -11.86 -1.18
C GLN A 89 -7.11 -11.53 -2.22
N PHE A 90 -6.75 -10.70 -3.21
CA PHE A 90 -7.56 -10.51 -4.40
C PHE A 90 -7.17 -11.54 -5.46
N HIS A 91 -8.01 -12.56 -5.66
CA HIS A 91 -7.80 -13.47 -6.77
C HIS A 91 -8.03 -12.74 -8.10
N PRO A 92 -7.09 -12.86 -9.05
CA PRO A 92 -7.29 -12.28 -10.36
C PRO A 92 -8.54 -12.85 -11.04
N ALA A 93 -9.32 -12.00 -11.70
CA ALA A 93 -10.52 -12.42 -12.42
C ALA A 93 -10.26 -13.52 -13.46
N TRP A 94 -9.05 -13.59 -14.04
CA TRP A 94 -8.65 -14.64 -15.00
C TRP A 94 -8.52 -16.04 -14.39
N ARG A 95 -8.39 -16.18 -13.06
CA ARG A 95 -8.45 -17.50 -12.40
C ARG A 95 -9.87 -18.06 -12.34
N ARG A 96 -10.91 -17.21 -12.33
CA ARG A 96 -12.32 -17.64 -12.33
C ARG A 96 -12.71 -18.32 -13.66
N GLY A 97 -12.18 -17.82 -14.80
CA GLY A 97 -12.46 -18.39 -16.12
C GLY A 97 -11.87 -19.80 -16.34
N ARG A 98 -10.77 -20.15 -15.67
CA ARG A 98 -10.17 -21.49 -15.78
C ARG A 98 -10.85 -22.55 -14.92
N GLN A 99 -11.44 -22.17 -13.78
CA GLN A 99 -12.27 -23.10 -13.00
C GLN A 99 -13.56 -23.46 -13.73
N TYR A 100 -14.19 -22.51 -14.44
CA TYR A 100 -15.34 -22.80 -15.31
C TYR A 100 -14.96 -23.79 -16.42
N ARG A 101 -13.89 -23.53 -17.18
CA ARG A 101 -13.41 -24.45 -18.24
C ARG A 101 -12.91 -25.81 -17.75
N ALA A 102 -12.57 -25.96 -16.48
CA ALA A 102 -12.21 -27.25 -15.89
C ALA A 102 -13.44 -28.05 -15.41
N GLN A 103 -14.57 -27.38 -15.13
CA GLN A 103 -15.84 -28.03 -14.76
C GLN A 103 -16.69 -28.40 -15.97
N VAL A 104 -16.60 -27.62 -17.05
CA VAL A 104 -17.21 -27.97 -18.34
C VAL A 104 -16.12 -28.62 -19.19
N GLY A 105 -15.89 -29.92 -18.94
CA GLY A 105 -14.91 -30.72 -19.69
C GLY A 105 -15.17 -30.73 -21.20
N ASN A 106 -14.08 -30.99 -21.92
CA ASN A 106 -13.97 -31.16 -23.38
C ASN A 106 -15.04 -32.08 -23.98
#